data_AF-A0A238J207-F1
#
_entry.id   AF-A0A238J207-F1
#
_cell.length_a   1.000
_cell.length_b   1.000
_cell.length_c   1.000
_cell.angle_alpha   90.00
_cell.angle_beta   90.00
_cell.angle_gamma   90.00
#
_symmetry.space_group_name_H-M   'P 1'
#
loop_
_entity.id
_entity.type
_entity.pdbx_description
1 polymer ?
#
loop_
_entity_poly.entity_id
_entity_poly.type
_entity_poly.pdbx_seq_one_letter_code
_entity_poly.pdbx_strand_id
1 'polypeptide(L)'
;MDNVEEIVAISDPGEVGRDEHNRGDRFVVQLSNIAAWLFPILMVAITAQVILRNNGMNQAWLDDLQWWLYGAAVLMGVGYAVTTDSHVRVDILYDNFPEDKKTRTNLFAIGWLFLPFIILSWDVTYDYAVSSVRADEGSDSPNGLHNLWILKCFMNAAFVFIGIACWSAIVRNLKRLHEPKLWRQLWAAFPATFLLLNLTIYYGLYLTMSLLAEEGTSNRDISRGPAFGEIEFGPYELTYTVVAALILAPILVLALRALDTSRKAGS
;
A
#
# COMPACT_ATOMS: atom_id res chain seq x y z
N MET A 1 -24.58 -31.20 -0.19
CA MET A 1 -24.60 -30.29 0.96
C MET A 1 -23.57 -29.25 0.63
N ASP A 2 -24.00 -28.08 0.16
CA ASP A 2 -23.08 -26.98 -0.13
C ASP A 2 -22.21 -26.80 1.12
N ASN A 3 -20.89 -26.79 0.92
CA ASN A 3 -19.96 -26.69 2.04
C ASN A 3 -20.30 -25.42 2.80
N VAL A 4 -20.38 -25.45 4.13
CA VAL A 4 -20.77 -24.28 4.93
C VAL A 4 -19.92 -23.06 4.57
N GLU A 5 -18.64 -23.28 4.21
CA GLU A 5 -17.74 -22.25 3.65
C GLU A 5 -18.21 -21.63 2.33
N GLU A 6 -18.83 -22.40 1.44
CA GLU A 6 -19.34 -21.92 0.15
C GLU A 6 -20.56 -21.01 0.36
N ILE A 7 -21.45 -21.39 1.29
CA ILE A 7 -22.60 -20.54 1.67
C ILE A 7 -22.12 -19.25 2.36
N VAL A 8 -21.10 -19.35 3.22
CA VAL A 8 -20.49 -18.19 3.89
C VAL A 8 -19.81 -17.28 2.87
N ALA A 9 -19.07 -17.82 1.90
CA ALA A 9 -18.42 -17.03 0.85
C ALA A 9 -19.41 -16.26 -0.02
N ILE A 10 -20.60 -16.80 -0.24
CA ILE A 10 -21.68 -16.13 -0.99
C ILE A 10 -22.38 -15.05 -0.14
N SER A 11 -22.55 -15.29 1.16
CA SER A 11 -23.38 -14.44 2.03
C SER A 11 -22.61 -13.31 2.72
N ASP A 12 -21.38 -13.59 3.17
CA ASP A 12 -20.47 -12.62 3.80
C ASP A 12 -19.02 -12.98 3.45
N PRO A 13 -18.48 -12.46 2.33
CA PRO A 13 -17.10 -12.75 1.93
C PRO A 13 -16.05 -12.29 2.95
N GLY A 14 -16.42 -11.42 3.91
CA GLY A 14 -15.52 -10.95 4.98
C GLY A 14 -15.31 -11.98 6.10
N GLU A 15 -16.19 -12.98 6.17
CA GLU A 15 -16.12 -14.09 7.13
C GLU A 15 -15.30 -15.28 6.61
N VAL A 16 -14.97 -15.30 5.32
CA VAL A 16 -14.14 -16.35 4.72
C VAL A 16 -12.74 -16.34 5.35
N GLY A 17 -12.34 -17.48 5.94
CA GLY A 17 -11.02 -17.61 6.56
C GLY A 17 -10.83 -16.81 7.85
N ARG A 18 -11.92 -16.37 8.50
CA ARG A 18 -11.88 -15.53 9.71
C ARG A 18 -11.08 -16.10 10.87
N ASP A 19 -11.02 -17.43 10.99
CA ASP A 19 -10.23 -18.12 12.02
C ASP A 19 -8.73 -17.89 11.87
N GLU A 20 -8.28 -17.60 10.65
CA GLU A 20 -6.88 -17.33 10.35
C GLU A 20 -6.53 -15.84 10.38
N HIS A 21 -7.54 -14.97 10.44
CA HIS A 21 -7.35 -13.52 10.46
C HIS A 21 -6.65 -13.06 11.74
N ASN A 22 -5.51 -12.40 11.55
CA ASN A 22 -4.83 -11.72 12.64
C ASN A 22 -5.48 -10.36 12.94
N ARG A 23 -4.93 -9.59 13.88
CA ARG A 23 -5.51 -8.28 14.26
C ARG A 23 -5.51 -7.27 13.11
N GLY A 24 -4.47 -7.26 12.26
CA GLY A 24 -4.37 -6.40 11.09
C GLY A 24 -5.43 -6.73 10.05
N ASP A 25 -5.66 -8.01 9.78
CA ASP A 25 -6.70 -8.47 8.86
C ASP A 25 -8.10 -7.99 9.29
N ARG A 26 -8.40 -8.10 10.59
CA ARG A 26 -9.68 -7.65 11.14
C ARG A 26 -9.87 -6.15 10.98
N PHE A 27 -8.81 -5.37 11.23
CA PHE A 27 -8.84 -3.92 11.02
C PHE A 27 -9.11 -3.56 9.55
N VAL A 28 -8.42 -4.24 8.62
CA VAL A 28 -8.59 -4.03 7.18
C VAL A 28 -10.00 -4.37 6.71
N VAL A 29 -10.53 -5.52 7.13
CA VAL A 29 -11.90 -5.94 6.79
C VAL A 29 -12.93 -4.96 7.34
N GLN A 30 -12.80 -4.53 8.59
CA GLN A 30 -13.73 -3.56 9.19
C GLN A 30 -13.76 -2.24 8.41
N LEU A 31 -12.59 -1.67 8.12
CA LEU A 31 -12.53 -0.39 7.42
C LEU A 31 -13.02 -0.52 5.97
N SER A 32 -12.73 -1.65 5.31
CA SER A 32 -13.21 -1.93 3.95
C SER A 32 -14.71 -2.14 3.88
N ASN A 33 -15.31 -2.82 4.87
CA ASN A 33 -16.76 -3.00 4.94
C ASN A 33 -17.50 -1.67 5.13
N ILE A 34 -16.90 -0.72 5.87
CA ILE A 34 -17.42 0.66 5.94
C ILE A 34 -17.29 1.34 4.58
N ALA A 35 -16.11 1.25 3.94
CA ALA A 35 -15.87 1.83 2.62
C ALA A 35 -16.72 1.21 1.50
N ALA A 36 -17.20 -0.04 1.65
CA ALA A 36 -18.05 -0.71 0.66
C ALA A 36 -19.37 0.06 0.42
N TRP A 37 -19.85 0.84 1.40
CA TRP A 37 -21.00 1.72 1.24
C TRP A 37 -20.79 2.85 0.23
N LEU A 38 -19.55 3.13 -0.18
CA LEU A 38 -19.27 4.07 -1.25
C LEU A 38 -19.83 3.59 -2.59
N PHE A 39 -19.93 2.28 -2.85
CA PHE A 39 -20.48 1.74 -4.10
C PHE A 39 -21.98 2.04 -4.30
N PRO A 40 -22.90 1.76 -3.36
CA PRO A 40 -24.30 2.15 -3.53
C PRO A 40 -24.47 3.67 -3.63
N ILE A 41 -23.68 4.46 -2.89
CA ILE A 41 -23.68 5.93 -3.02
C ILE A 41 -23.25 6.35 -4.43
N LEU A 42 -22.18 5.74 -4.95
CA LEU A 42 -21.72 5.95 -6.33
C LEU A 42 -22.79 5.57 -7.35
N MET A 43 -23.50 4.45 -7.16
CA MET A 43 -24.59 4.02 -8.06
C MET A 43 -25.73 5.04 -8.09
N VAL A 44 -26.10 5.61 -6.94
CA VAL A 44 -27.08 6.70 -6.87
C VAL A 44 -26.57 7.94 -7.59
N ALA A 45 -25.30 8.32 -7.39
CA ALA A 45 -24.69 9.47 -8.05
C ALA A 45 -24.67 9.32 -9.59
N ILE A 46 -24.27 8.16 -10.11
CA ILE A 46 -24.28 7.83 -11.54
C ILE A 46 -25.71 7.92 -12.08
N THR A 47 -26.67 7.28 -11.41
CA THR A 47 -28.06 7.26 -11.86
C THR A 47 -28.67 8.66 -11.86
N ALA A 48 -28.41 9.46 -10.82
CA ALA A 48 -28.83 10.85 -10.74
C ALA A 48 -28.24 11.68 -11.90
N GLN A 49 -26.95 11.52 -12.20
CA GLN A 49 -26.31 12.22 -13.31
C GLN A 49 -26.91 11.83 -14.67
N VAL A 50 -27.21 10.55 -14.90
CA VAL A 50 -27.86 10.10 -16.14
C VAL A 50 -29.25 10.73 -16.29
N ILE A 51 -30.04 10.81 -15.22
CA ILE A 51 -31.36 11.45 -15.24
C ILE A 51 -31.23 12.95 -15.52
N LEU A 52 -30.33 13.64 -14.83
CA LEU A 52 -30.10 15.08 -15.03
C LEU A 52 -29.66 15.37 -16.47
N ARG A 53 -28.72 14.59 -16.99
CA ARG A 53 -28.21 14.69 -18.37
C ARG A 53 -29.33 14.48 -19.40
N ASN A 54 -30.23 13.52 -19.17
CA ASN A 54 -31.39 13.30 -20.03
C ASN A 54 -32.39 14.46 -20.01
N ASN A 55 -32.42 15.25 -18.93
CA ASN A 55 -33.22 16.48 -18.82
C ASN A 55 -32.48 17.74 -19.31
N GLY A 56 -31.32 17.58 -19.98
CA GLY A 56 -30.53 18.70 -20.51
C GLY A 56 -29.68 19.43 -19.45
N MET A 57 -29.59 18.91 -18.22
CA MET A 57 -28.81 19.49 -17.13
C MET A 57 -27.59 18.61 -16.82
N ASN A 58 -26.39 18.99 -17.27
CA ASN A 58 -25.17 18.26 -16.91
C ASN A 58 -24.43 18.93 -15.74
N GLN A 59 -24.11 18.17 -14.69
CA GLN A 59 -23.44 18.70 -13.49
C GLN A 59 -21.99 18.17 -13.42
N ALA A 60 -21.00 19.04 -13.63
CA ALA A 60 -19.59 18.64 -13.64
C ALA A 60 -19.11 18.14 -12.26
N TRP A 61 -19.51 18.80 -11.17
CA TRP A 61 -19.18 18.35 -9.81
C TRP A 61 -19.70 16.94 -9.50
N LEU A 62 -20.82 16.52 -10.12
CA LEU A 62 -21.37 15.20 -9.92
C LEU A 62 -20.58 14.14 -10.70
N ASP A 63 -20.05 14.48 -11.87
CA ASP A 63 -19.08 13.64 -12.58
C ASP A 63 -17.78 13.50 -11.77
N ASP A 64 -17.23 14.61 -11.26
CA ASP A 64 -16.04 14.58 -10.40
C ASP A 64 -16.26 13.73 -9.13
N LEU A 65 -17.43 13.88 -8.48
CA LEU A 65 -17.77 13.10 -7.29
C LEU A 65 -17.78 11.60 -7.57
N GLN A 66 -18.27 11.19 -8.75
CA GLN A 66 -18.26 9.78 -9.15
C GLN A 66 -16.83 9.25 -9.25
N TRP A 67 -15.90 10.00 -9.84
CA TRP A 67 -14.49 9.64 -9.90
C TRP A 67 -13.87 9.52 -8.51
N TRP A 68 -14.20 10.43 -7.60
CA TRP A 68 -13.67 10.42 -6.23
C TRP A 68 -14.18 9.21 -5.46
N LEU A 69 -15.49 8.95 -5.50
CA LEU A 69 -16.12 7.81 -4.85
C LEU A 69 -15.60 6.48 -5.41
N TYR A 70 -15.50 6.38 -6.74
CA TYR A 70 -14.98 5.18 -7.40
C TYR A 70 -13.52 4.91 -7.01
N GLY A 71 -12.65 5.91 -7.15
CA GLY A 71 -11.23 5.78 -6.77
C GLY A 71 -11.07 5.38 -5.30
N ALA A 72 -11.82 6.04 -4.41
CA ALA A 72 -11.79 5.70 -2.99
C ALA A 72 -12.27 4.28 -2.70
N ALA A 73 -13.41 3.87 -3.27
CA ALA A 73 -13.97 2.54 -3.08
C ALA A 73 -13.04 1.45 -3.61
N VAL A 74 -12.44 1.63 -4.78
CA VAL A 74 -11.52 0.66 -5.39
C VAL A 74 -10.25 0.50 -4.58
N LEU A 75 -9.61 1.59 -4.15
CA LEU A 75 -8.38 1.52 -3.34
C LEU A 75 -8.62 0.80 -2.00
N MET A 76 -9.75 1.06 -1.35
CA MET A 76 -10.14 0.33 -0.15
C MET A 76 -10.44 -1.15 -0.45
N GLY A 77 -11.11 -1.42 -1.58
CA GLY A 77 -11.39 -2.77 -2.06
C GLY A 77 -10.14 -3.61 -2.35
N VAL A 78 -9.03 -2.98 -2.79
CA VAL A 78 -7.74 -3.68 -2.94
C VAL A 78 -7.26 -4.21 -1.59
N GLY A 79 -7.31 -3.39 -0.53
CA GLY A 79 -6.94 -3.83 0.82
C GLY A 79 -7.79 -5.02 1.28
N TYR A 80 -9.10 -4.97 1.05
CA TYR A 80 -10.01 -6.08 1.31
C TYR A 80 -9.61 -7.36 0.55
N ALA A 81 -9.40 -7.27 -0.75
CA ALA A 81 -9.04 -8.41 -1.59
C ALA A 81 -7.73 -9.07 -1.17
N VAL A 82 -6.77 -8.31 -0.61
CA VAL A 82 -5.50 -8.84 -0.07
C VAL A 82 -5.74 -9.67 1.18
N THR A 83 -6.68 -9.23 2.02
CA THR A 83 -7.01 -9.93 3.24
C THR A 83 -7.85 -11.18 2.98
N THR A 84 -8.88 -11.09 2.14
CA THR A 84 -9.82 -12.19 1.86
C THR A 84 -9.39 -13.10 0.70
N ASP A 85 -8.20 -12.87 0.15
CA ASP A 85 -7.65 -13.64 -0.98
C ASP A 85 -8.52 -13.62 -2.26
N SER A 86 -9.38 -12.61 -2.40
CA SER A 86 -10.35 -12.46 -3.49
C SER A 86 -9.74 -11.90 -4.79
N HIS A 87 -8.43 -12.03 -4.97
CA HIS A 87 -7.77 -11.60 -6.19
C HIS A 87 -8.04 -12.58 -7.34
N VAL A 88 -8.27 -12.05 -8.54
CA VAL A 88 -8.34 -12.88 -9.74
C VAL A 88 -6.97 -13.50 -9.97
N ARG A 89 -6.86 -14.81 -9.77
CA ARG A 89 -5.67 -15.60 -10.02
C ARG A 89 -5.79 -16.27 -11.38
N VAL A 90 -4.65 -16.45 -12.05
CA VAL A 90 -4.61 -17.26 -13.27
C VAL A 90 -4.47 -18.72 -12.82
N ASP A 91 -5.61 -19.38 -12.62
CA ASP A 91 -5.72 -20.58 -11.77
C ASP A 91 -5.17 -21.89 -12.35
N ILE A 92 -4.84 -21.95 -13.64
CA ILE A 92 -4.47 -23.21 -14.33
C ILE A 92 -3.24 -23.90 -13.69
N LEU A 93 -2.25 -23.13 -13.26
CA LEU A 93 -1.03 -23.67 -12.62
C LEU A 93 -1.14 -23.72 -11.10
N TYR A 94 -1.89 -22.81 -10.50
CA TYR A 94 -1.97 -22.64 -9.06
C TYR A 94 -2.84 -23.72 -8.40
N ASP A 95 -3.93 -24.14 -9.04
CA ASP A 95 -4.87 -25.12 -8.47
C ASP A 95 -4.20 -26.45 -8.15
N ASN A 96 -3.27 -26.87 -9.01
CA ASN A 96 -2.53 -28.12 -8.90
C ASN A 96 -1.35 -28.08 -7.91
N PHE A 97 -1.07 -26.92 -7.28
CA PHE A 97 0.03 -26.82 -6.33
C PHE A 97 -0.35 -27.39 -4.96
N PRO A 98 0.56 -28.11 -4.28
CA PRO A 98 0.36 -28.48 -2.88
C PRO A 98 0.28 -27.22 -2.01
N GLU A 99 -0.39 -27.32 -0.86
CA GLU A 99 -0.71 -26.21 0.04
C GLU A 99 0.53 -25.41 0.48
N ASP A 100 1.64 -26.10 0.76
CA ASP A 100 2.92 -25.46 1.07
C ASP A 100 3.46 -24.60 -0.07
N LYS A 101 3.34 -25.10 -1.32
CA LYS A 101 3.81 -24.38 -2.51
C LYS A 101 2.91 -23.18 -2.81
N LYS A 102 1.60 -23.31 -2.59
CA LYS A 102 0.63 -22.19 -2.65
C LYS A 102 1.02 -21.09 -1.66
N THR A 103 1.22 -21.46 -0.40
CA THR A 103 1.59 -20.52 0.67
C THR A 103 2.92 -19.82 0.40
N ARG A 104 3.96 -20.55 -0.06
CA ARG A 104 5.25 -19.95 -0.43
C ARG A 104 5.14 -19.01 -1.62
N THR A 105 4.30 -19.34 -2.61
CA THR A 105 4.07 -18.50 -3.78
C THR A 105 3.36 -17.22 -3.39
N ASN A 106 2.34 -17.28 -2.54
CA ASN A 106 1.65 -16.11 -2.01
C ASN A 106 2.58 -15.21 -1.20
N LEU A 107 3.42 -15.80 -0.35
CA LEU A 107 4.40 -15.06 0.44
C LEU A 107 5.40 -14.32 -0.46
N PHE A 108 5.87 -14.97 -1.53
CA PHE A 108 6.75 -14.33 -2.51
C PHE A 108 6.01 -13.22 -3.28
N ALA A 109 4.82 -13.48 -3.82
CA ALA A 109 4.06 -12.51 -4.59
C ALA A 109 3.75 -11.25 -3.76
N ILE A 110 3.29 -11.40 -2.52
CA ILE A 110 2.97 -10.27 -1.65
C ILE A 110 4.24 -9.59 -1.16
N GLY A 111 5.22 -10.34 -0.65
CA GLY A 111 6.41 -9.77 -0.01
C GLY A 111 7.45 -9.18 -0.97
N TRP A 112 7.63 -9.80 -2.14
CA TRP A 112 8.68 -9.41 -3.10
C TRP A 112 8.18 -8.58 -4.27
N LEU A 113 6.88 -8.65 -4.61
CA LEU A 113 6.32 -7.94 -5.76
C LEU A 113 5.32 -6.87 -5.32
N PHE A 114 4.27 -7.26 -4.61
CA PHE A 114 3.15 -6.35 -4.35
C PHE A 114 3.45 -5.31 -3.27
N LEU A 115 3.95 -5.70 -2.09
CA LEU A 115 4.29 -4.75 -1.04
C LEU A 115 5.33 -3.69 -1.47
N PRO A 116 6.46 -4.03 -2.14
CA PRO A 116 7.38 -3.01 -2.63
C PRO A 116 6.73 -2.10 -3.69
N PHE A 117 5.88 -2.63 -4.56
CA PHE A 117 5.10 -1.82 -5.50
C PHE A 117 4.17 -0.82 -4.79
N ILE A 118 3.52 -1.23 -3.70
CA ILE A 118 2.65 -0.35 -2.90
C ILE A 118 3.47 0.76 -2.22
N ILE A 119 4.67 0.45 -1.70
CA ILE A 119 5.56 1.45 -1.11
C ILE A 119 6.06 2.44 -2.17
N LEU A 120 6.45 1.97 -3.37
CA LEU A 120 6.83 2.85 -4.49
C LEU A 120 5.66 3.76 -4.91
N SER A 121 4.45 3.20 -4.99
CA SER A 121 3.25 3.97 -5.34
C SER A 121 2.96 5.03 -4.29
N TRP A 122 3.12 4.70 -3.00
CA TRP A 122 3.00 5.66 -1.91
C TRP A 122 4.00 6.81 -2.05
N ASP A 123 5.28 6.50 -2.29
CA ASP A 123 6.34 7.50 -2.43
C ASP A 123 6.08 8.46 -3.59
N VAL A 124 5.80 7.92 -4.78
CA VAL A 124 5.51 8.73 -5.97
C VAL A 124 4.28 9.61 -5.75
N THR A 125 3.21 9.05 -5.18
CA THR A 125 1.97 9.81 -4.98
C THR A 125 2.02 10.81 -3.84
N TYR A 126 2.98 10.68 -2.91
CA TYR A 126 3.18 11.63 -1.83
C TYR A 126 3.55 13.01 -2.37
N ASP A 127 4.53 13.09 -3.29
CA ASP A 127 4.95 14.34 -3.92
C ASP A 127 3.82 14.98 -4.74
N TYR A 128 3.03 14.15 -5.44
CA TYR A 128 1.83 14.62 -6.14
C TYR A 128 0.79 15.20 -5.19
N ALA A 129 0.54 14.56 -4.04
CA ALA A 129 -0.41 15.06 -3.05
C ALA A 129 0.06 16.39 -2.44
N VAL A 130 1.33 16.49 -2.02
CA VAL A 130 1.89 17.73 -1.46
C VAL A 130 1.85 18.87 -2.46
N SER A 131 2.22 18.62 -3.72
CA SER A 131 2.19 19.62 -4.78
C SER A 131 0.77 20.10 -5.07
N SER A 132 -0.20 19.18 -5.08
CA SER A 132 -1.62 19.48 -5.28
C SER A 132 -2.21 20.34 -4.17
N VAL A 133 -1.87 20.05 -2.90
CA VAL A 133 -2.28 20.87 -1.75
C VAL A 133 -1.69 22.28 -1.83
N ARG A 134 -0.42 22.41 -2.20
CA ARG A 134 0.23 23.73 -2.36
C ARG A 134 -0.36 24.56 -3.49
N ALA A 135 -0.83 23.90 -4.55
CA ALA A 135 -1.47 24.54 -5.68
C ALA A 135 -2.96 24.85 -5.46
N ASP A 136 -3.54 24.42 -4.32
CA ASP A 136 -4.98 24.40 -4.07
C ASP A 136 -5.78 23.89 -5.28
N GLU A 137 -5.35 22.72 -5.76
CA GLU A 137 -5.85 22.18 -7.03
C GLU A 137 -7.36 21.89 -6.97
N GLY A 138 -8.09 22.38 -7.95
CA GLY A 138 -9.52 22.12 -8.15
C GLY A 138 -9.79 21.45 -9.50
N SER A 139 -11.06 21.14 -9.75
CA SER A 139 -11.52 20.65 -11.05
C SER A 139 -11.29 21.67 -12.16
N ASP A 140 -10.99 21.17 -13.36
CA ASP A 140 -10.88 21.97 -14.59
C ASP A 140 -12.22 22.57 -15.00
N SER A 141 -13.33 22.01 -14.51
CA SER A 141 -14.67 22.47 -14.83
C SER A 141 -15.08 23.64 -13.93
N PRO A 142 -15.66 24.73 -14.47
CA PRO A 142 -16.12 25.88 -13.67
C PRO A 142 -17.17 25.54 -12.60
N ASN A 143 -17.92 24.44 -12.80
CA ASN A 143 -18.91 23.91 -11.86
C ASN A 143 -18.46 22.54 -11.30
N GLY A 144 -17.16 22.29 -11.23
CA GLY A 144 -16.57 21.05 -10.73
C GLY A 144 -16.32 21.05 -9.23
N LEU A 145 -15.85 19.93 -8.71
CA LEU A 145 -15.42 19.86 -7.31
C LEU A 145 -14.11 20.62 -7.11
N HIS A 146 -14.13 21.54 -6.15
CA HIS A 146 -12.92 22.19 -5.67
C HIS A 146 -12.18 21.26 -4.70
N ASN A 147 -10.91 21.52 -4.43
CA ASN A 147 -10.07 20.74 -3.50
C ASN A 147 -9.80 19.29 -3.98
N LEU A 148 -9.45 19.12 -5.24
CA LEU A 148 -9.02 17.84 -5.83
C LEU A 148 -7.86 17.20 -5.06
N TRP A 149 -7.06 18.02 -4.37
CA TRP A 149 -6.01 17.56 -3.46
C TRP A 149 -6.52 16.60 -2.37
N ILE A 150 -7.79 16.66 -1.96
CA ILE A 150 -8.39 15.72 -0.99
C ILE A 150 -8.31 14.29 -1.53
N LEU A 151 -8.62 14.07 -2.81
CA LEU A 151 -8.56 12.76 -3.44
C LEU A 151 -7.12 12.24 -3.50
N LYS A 152 -6.15 13.10 -3.83
CA LYS A 152 -4.73 12.72 -3.89
C LYS A 152 -4.17 12.37 -2.50
N CYS A 153 -4.56 13.13 -1.48
CA CYS A 153 -4.25 12.80 -0.09
C CYS A 153 -4.89 11.48 0.34
N PHE A 154 -6.16 11.24 -0.01
CA PHE A 154 -6.84 9.98 0.27
C PHE A 154 -6.15 8.81 -0.43
N MET A 155 -5.76 8.95 -1.69
CA MET A 155 -5.03 7.94 -2.44
C MET A 155 -3.72 7.55 -1.73
N ASN A 156 -2.96 8.54 -1.26
CA ASN A 156 -1.73 8.29 -0.51
C ASN A 156 -2.02 7.54 0.81
N ALA A 157 -3.04 7.96 1.56
CA ALA A 157 -3.46 7.26 2.79
C ALA A 157 -3.94 5.82 2.51
N ALA A 158 -4.61 5.59 1.38
CA ALA A 158 -5.08 4.28 0.98
C ALA A 158 -3.92 3.32 0.63
N PHE A 159 -2.80 3.80 0.08
CA PHE A 159 -1.61 2.97 -0.09
C PHE A 159 -1.01 2.51 1.24
N VAL A 160 -1.03 3.36 2.28
CA VAL A 160 -0.62 2.94 3.63
C VAL A 160 -1.55 1.84 4.15
N PHE A 161 -2.86 2.00 3.96
CA PHE A 161 -3.86 0.99 4.30
C PHE A 161 -3.62 -0.35 3.59
N ILE A 162 -3.36 -0.33 2.27
CA ILE A 162 -3.03 -1.55 1.50
C ILE A 162 -1.70 -2.14 1.99
N GLY A 163 -0.72 -1.32 2.35
CA GLY A 163 0.54 -1.76 2.94
C GLY A 163 0.34 -2.54 4.25
N ILE A 164 -0.58 -2.08 5.11
CA ILE A 164 -0.99 -2.80 6.33
C ILE A 164 -1.63 -4.15 5.97
N ALA A 165 -2.52 -4.19 4.97
CA ALA A 165 -3.13 -5.42 4.49
C ALA A 165 -2.09 -6.43 3.97
N CYS A 166 -1.10 -5.96 3.20
CA CYS A 166 0.00 -6.77 2.69
C CYS A 166 0.86 -7.34 3.81
N TRP A 167 1.24 -6.50 4.79
CA TRP A 167 2.03 -6.94 5.94
C TRP A 167 1.27 -7.98 6.77
N SER A 168 -0.01 -7.75 6.98
CA SER A 168 -0.90 -8.67 7.66
C SER A 168 -0.99 -10.03 6.94
N ALA A 169 -1.12 -10.01 5.61
CA ALA A 169 -1.11 -11.22 4.79
C ALA A 169 0.24 -11.96 4.83
N ILE A 170 1.37 -11.25 4.87
CA ILE A 170 2.70 -11.85 5.04
C ILE A 170 2.80 -12.58 6.38
N VAL A 171 2.33 -11.96 7.48
CA VAL A 171 2.32 -12.59 8.81
C VAL A 171 1.43 -13.83 8.83
N ARG A 172 0.24 -13.77 8.22
CA ARG A 172 -0.69 -14.91 8.11
C ARG A 172 -0.08 -16.08 7.33
N ASN A 173 0.46 -15.82 6.14
CA ASN A 173 1.11 -16.84 5.31
C ASN A 173 2.39 -17.40 5.97
N LEU A 174 3.16 -16.57 6.67
CA LEU A 174 4.31 -17.04 7.44
C LEU A 174 3.90 -18.00 8.55
N LYS A 175 2.83 -17.69 9.30
CA LYS A 175 2.33 -18.52 10.40
C LYS A 175 1.99 -19.94 9.96
N ARG A 176 1.52 -20.13 8.73
CA ARG A 176 1.23 -21.46 8.14
C ARG A 176 2.49 -22.30 7.93
N LEU A 177 3.63 -21.66 7.66
CA LEU A 177 4.90 -22.35 7.40
C LEU A 177 5.81 -22.42 8.65
N HIS A 178 5.87 -21.35 9.44
CA HIS A 178 6.82 -21.15 10.53
C HIS A 178 6.34 -20.14 11.57
N GLU A 179 6.99 -20.07 12.74
CA GLU A 179 6.75 -18.98 13.69
C GLU A 179 7.01 -17.60 13.07
N PRO A 180 6.04 -16.67 13.08
CA PRO A 180 6.13 -15.38 12.38
C PRO A 180 6.98 -14.38 13.18
N LYS A 181 8.29 -14.62 13.26
CA LYS A 181 9.26 -13.73 13.92
C LYS A 181 9.61 -12.52 13.06
N LEU A 182 9.98 -11.41 13.69
CA LEU A 182 10.26 -10.14 13.01
C LEU A 182 11.32 -10.28 11.89
N TRP A 183 12.43 -10.98 12.15
CA TRP A 183 13.47 -11.18 11.13
C TRP A 183 12.98 -11.98 9.92
N ARG A 184 12.04 -12.94 10.11
CA ARG A 184 11.44 -13.72 9.02
C ARG A 184 10.46 -12.90 8.21
N GLN A 185 9.72 -12.01 8.87
CA GLN A 185 8.81 -11.06 8.21
C GLN A 185 9.61 -10.11 7.30
N LEU A 186 10.66 -9.49 7.84
CA LEU A 186 11.55 -8.60 7.09
C LEU A 186 12.27 -9.32 5.93
N TRP A 187 12.68 -10.57 6.14
CA TRP A 187 13.28 -11.37 5.07
C TRP A 187 12.27 -11.76 3.98
N ALA A 188 11.06 -12.15 4.37
CA ALA A 188 9.99 -12.45 3.42
C ALA A 188 9.60 -11.22 2.60
N ALA A 189 9.72 -10.04 3.19
CA ALA A 189 9.48 -8.73 2.58
C ALA A 189 10.78 -7.99 2.26
N PHE A 190 11.86 -8.70 1.87
CA PHE A 190 13.18 -8.09 1.77
C PHE A 190 13.23 -6.86 0.83
N PRO A 191 12.66 -6.91 -0.40
CA PRO A 191 12.63 -5.73 -1.28
C PRO A 191 11.89 -4.54 -0.66
N ALA A 192 10.76 -4.80 0.01
CA ALA A 192 10.00 -3.77 0.72
C ALA A 192 10.75 -3.20 1.93
N THR A 193 11.45 -4.05 2.69
CA THR A 193 12.27 -3.64 3.85
C THR A 193 13.43 -2.76 3.42
N PHE A 194 14.12 -3.16 2.35
CA PHE A 194 15.16 -2.37 1.72
C PHE A 194 14.63 -1.00 1.28
N LEU A 195 13.51 -0.98 0.56
CA LEU A 195 12.90 0.25 0.07
C LEU A 195 12.47 1.18 1.19
N LEU A 196 11.83 0.66 2.25
CA LEU A 196 11.44 1.45 3.42
C LEU A 196 12.65 2.05 4.13
N LEU A 197 13.75 1.30 4.26
CA LEU A 197 14.99 1.83 4.83
C LEU A 197 15.58 2.94 3.97
N ASN A 198 15.62 2.76 2.64
CA ASN A 198 16.06 3.81 1.73
C ASN A 198 15.20 5.07 1.87
N LEU A 199 13.88 4.94 1.84
CA LEU A 199 12.96 6.07 1.98
C LEU A 199 13.09 6.75 3.35
N THR A 200 13.23 5.98 4.43
CA THR A 200 13.41 6.54 5.78
C THR A 200 14.70 7.36 5.88
N ILE A 201 15.79 6.85 5.31
CA ILE A 201 17.07 7.56 5.29
C ILE A 201 16.96 8.80 4.40
N TYR A 202 16.38 8.66 3.21
CA TYR A 202 16.19 9.75 2.26
C TYR A 202 15.34 10.89 2.85
N TYR A 203 14.14 10.60 3.34
CA TYR A 203 13.26 11.61 3.94
C TYR A 203 13.81 12.13 5.27
N GLY A 204 14.52 11.31 6.05
CA GLY A 204 15.22 11.75 7.25
C GLY A 204 16.30 12.79 6.93
N LEU A 205 17.15 12.50 5.93
CA LEU A 205 18.15 13.45 5.44
C LEU A 205 17.48 14.70 4.86
N TYR A 206 16.46 14.54 4.03
CA TYR A 206 15.69 15.65 3.46
C TYR A 206 15.13 16.55 4.54
N LEU A 207 14.51 15.98 5.58
CA LEU A 207 13.99 16.74 6.71
C LEU A 207 15.12 17.48 7.42
N THR A 208 16.23 16.82 7.76
CA THR A 208 17.36 17.48 8.43
C THR A 208 17.93 18.62 7.61
N MET A 209 18.13 18.43 6.31
CA MET A 209 18.64 19.46 5.40
C MET A 209 17.63 20.59 5.25
N SER A 210 16.34 20.30 5.17
CA SER A 210 15.29 21.33 5.10
C SER A 210 15.18 22.17 6.38
N LEU A 211 15.49 21.58 7.54
CA LEU A 211 15.51 22.29 8.83
C LEU A 211 16.80 23.11 9.02
N LEU A 212 17.90 22.69 8.39
CA LEU A 212 19.20 23.36 8.43
C LEU A 212 19.38 24.40 7.32
N ALA A 213 18.53 24.38 6.30
CA ALA A 213 18.65 25.24 5.14
C ALA A 213 18.27 26.70 5.45
N GLU A 214 18.94 27.63 4.78
CA GLU A 214 18.69 29.07 4.92
C GLU A 214 17.32 29.45 4.34
N GLU A 215 16.67 30.47 4.93
CA GLU A 215 15.37 30.97 4.46
C GLU A 215 15.48 31.42 2.99
N GLY A 216 14.86 30.65 2.07
CA GLY A 216 14.82 30.95 0.63
C GLY A 216 15.43 29.88 -0.28
N THR A 217 16.07 28.84 0.24
CA THR A 217 16.54 27.71 -0.59
C THR A 217 15.38 26.92 -1.20
N SER A 218 15.46 26.62 -2.50
CA SER A 218 14.45 25.81 -3.19
C SER A 218 14.54 24.34 -2.77
N ASN A 219 13.41 23.62 -2.75
CA ASN A 219 13.38 22.16 -2.50
C ASN A 219 14.31 21.38 -3.45
N ARG A 220 14.48 21.87 -4.69
CA ARG A 220 15.38 21.27 -5.68
C ARG A 220 16.86 21.42 -5.33
N ASP A 221 17.21 22.47 -4.62
CA ASP A 221 18.60 22.74 -4.25
C ASP A 221 19.00 21.87 -3.04
N ILE A 222 18.05 21.60 -2.14
CA ILE A 222 18.21 20.67 -1.02
C ILE A 222 18.48 19.25 -1.54
N SER A 223 17.68 18.76 -2.49
CA SER A 223 17.82 17.40 -3.04
C SER A 223 19.06 17.21 -3.93
N ARG A 224 19.68 18.31 -4.38
CA ARG A 224 20.96 18.31 -5.11
C ARG A 224 22.16 18.61 -4.20
N GLY A 225 21.92 18.73 -2.89
CA GLY A 225 22.98 18.96 -1.93
C GLY A 225 23.98 17.80 -1.87
N PRO A 226 25.20 18.02 -1.36
CA PRO A 226 26.24 16.99 -1.27
C PRO A 226 25.80 15.74 -0.48
N ALA A 227 24.83 15.89 0.43
CA ALA A 227 24.26 14.80 1.22
C ALA A 227 23.47 13.77 0.39
N PHE A 228 22.98 14.16 -0.79
CA PHE A 228 22.25 13.30 -1.73
C PHE A 228 23.11 12.81 -2.89
N GLY A 229 24.43 12.93 -2.77
CA GLY A 229 25.37 12.57 -3.83
C GLY A 229 25.25 11.12 -4.31
N GLU A 230 25.90 10.88 -5.44
CA GLU A 230 25.83 9.63 -6.18
C GLU A 230 27.19 8.93 -6.18
N ILE A 231 27.16 7.60 -6.15
CA ILE A 231 28.31 6.71 -6.30
C ILE A 231 28.21 6.10 -7.69
N GLU A 232 29.24 6.30 -8.50
CA GLU A 232 29.40 5.59 -9.77
C GLU A 232 29.73 4.12 -9.50
N PHE A 233 28.82 3.23 -9.89
CA PHE A 233 29.01 1.78 -9.85
C PHE A 233 28.86 1.21 -11.26
N GLY A 234 29.99 1.10 -11.97
CA GLY A 234 29.99 0.71 -13.38
C GLY A 234 29.29 1.77 -14.23
N PRO A 235 28.32 1.42 -15.09
CA PRO A 235 27.59 2.39 -15.91
C PRO A 235 26.40 3.04 -15.19
N TYR A 236 26.20 2.80 -13.89
CA TYR A 236 25.05 3.29 -13.12
C TYR A 236 25.48 4.18 -11.96
N GLU A 237 24.74 5.26 -11.74
CA GLU A 237 24.86 6.14 -10.57
C GLU A 237 23.87 5.70 -9.48
N LEU A 238 24.39 5.44 -8.27
CA LEU A 238 23.59 5.03 -7.12
C LEU A 238 23.64 6.10 -6.04
N THR A 239 22.48 6.56 -5.58
CA THR A 239 22.43 7.52 -4.48
C THR A 239 22.99 6.93 -3.18
N TYR A 240 23.62 7.76 -2.34
CA TYR A 240 24.16 7.30 -1.05
C TYR A 240 23.11 6.63 -0.15
N THR A 241 21.85 7.06 -0.24
CA THR A 241 20.74 6.49 0.54
C THR A 241 20.46 5.05 0.14
N VAL A 242 20.55 4.74 -1.16
CA VAL A 242 20.38 3.39 -1.72
C VAL A 242 21.50 2.48 -1.23
N VAL A 243 22.75 2.96 -1.26
CA VAL A 243 23.90 2.20 -0.76
C VAL A 243 23.79 1.94 0.74
N ALA A 244 23.42 2.96 1.53
CA ALA A 244 23.19 2.81 2.96
C ALA A 244 22.09 1.77 3.25
N ALA A 245 20.97 1.82 2.52
CA ALA A 245 19.89 0.84 2.67
C ALA A 245 20.31 -0.58 2.28
N LEU A 246 21.13 -0.75 1.22
CA LEU A 246 21.65 -2.05 0.78
C LEU A 246 22.51 -2.72 1.86
N ILE A 247 23.21 -1.93 2.67
CA ILE A 247 24.05 -2.43 3.77
C ILE A 247 23.21 -2.63 5.04
N LEU A 248 22.36 -1.68 5.39
CA LEU A 248 21.59 -1.71 6.64
C LEU A 248 20.48 -2.77 6.62
N ALA A 249 19.84 -3.05 5.48
CA ALA A 249 18.75 -4.02 5.42
C ALA A 249 19.19 -5.46 5.78
N PRO A 250 20.28 -6.02 5.20
CA PRO A 250 20.81 -7.31 5.63
C PRO A 250 21.30 -7.30 7.09
N ILE A 251 21.99 -6.24 7.52
CA ILE A 251 22.49 -6.11 8.90
C ILE A 251 21.34 -6.17 9.89
N LEU A 252 20.25 -5.43 9.64
CA LEU A 252 19.06 -5.42 10.46
C LEU A 252 18.46 -6.82 10.59
N VAL A 253 18.28 -7.53 9.47
CA VAL A 253 17.74 -8.89 9.47
C VAL A 253 18.63 -9.85 10.26
N LEU A 254 19.96 -9.79 10.06
CA LEU A 254 20.92 -10.64 10.75
C LEU A 254 21.00 -10.34 12.25
N ALA A 255 20.98 -9.07 12.64
CA ALA A 255 20.98 -8.64 14.04
C ALA A 255 19.73 -9.15 14.76
N LEU A 256 18.54 -9.01 14.15
CA LEU A 256 17.30 -9.51 14.72
C LEU A 256 17.27 -11.05 14.82
N ARG A 257 17.89 -11.75 13.86
CA ARG A 257 18.07 -13.21 13.93
C ARG A 257 19.00 -13.63 15.06
N ALA A 258 20.10 -12.89 15.28
CA ALA A 258 21.05 -13.17 16.35
C ALA A 258 20.40 -12.97 17.74
N LEU A 259 19.66 -11.88 17.93
CA LEU A 259 18.92 -11.59 19.16
C LEU A 259 17.91 -12.70 19.52
N ASP A 260 17.19 -13.20 18.52
CA ASP A 260 16.24 -14.30 18.72
C ASP A 260 16.93 -15.62 19.09
N THR A 261 18.10 -15.88 18.52
CA THR A 261 18.92 -17.07 18.85
C THR A 261 19.46 -16.97 20.28
N SER A 262 19.93 -15.79 20.70
CA SER A 262 20.38 -15.54 22.07
C SER A 262 19.28 -15.72 23.10
N ARG A 263 18.03 -15.32 22.77
CA ARG A 263 16.88 -15.48 23.67
C ARG A 263 16.54 -16.95 23.92
N LYS A 264 16.78 -17.84 22.95
CA LYS A 264 16.61 -19.29 23.10
C LYS A 264 17.72 -19.96 23.91
N ALA A 265 18.93 -19.40 23.91
CA ALA A 265 20.06 -19.97 24.65
C ALA A 265 20.03 -19.63 26.15
N GLY A 266 19.28 -18.60 26.55
CA GLY A 266 19.12 -18.16 27.94
C GLY A 266 17.85 -18.64 28.64
N SER A 267 17.03 -19.46 27.99
CA SER A 267 15.80 -20.08 28.52
C SER A 267 15.97 -21.59 28.66
#